data_AF-A0A1G1F698-F1
#
_entry.id   AF-A0A1G1F698-F1
#
_cell.length_a   1.000
_cell.length_b   1.000
_cell.length_c   1.000
_cell.angle_alpha   90.00
_cell.angle_beta   90.00
_cell.angle_gamma   90.00
#
_symmetry.space_group_name_H-M   'P 1'
#
loop_
_entity.id
_entity.type
_entity.pdbx_description
1 polymer ?
#
loop_
_entity_poly.entity_id
_entity_poly.type
_entity_poly.pdbx_seq_one_letter_code
_entity_poly.pdbx_strand_id
1 'polypeptide(L)' 'MTLKLRASKDNHDVVVKNWSEASLAFREWVSRNCYGASDLTRGAGDIVAMGKKVAHVSYNGRVWVGEEVVFEVQL' A
#
# COMPACT_ATOMS: atom_id res chain seq x y z
N MET A 1 0.85 -7.39 -14.26
CA MET A 1 -0.16 -6.54 -13.57
C MET A 1 0.57 -5.63 -12.59
N THR A 2 0.20 -4.35 -12.49
CA THR A 2 0.93 -3.35 -11.69
C THR A 2 0.17 -3.05 -10.39
N LEU A 3 0.72 -3.41 -9.23
CA LEU A 3 0.17 -3.00 -7.94
C LEU A 3 0.68 -1.59 -7.61
N LYS A 4 -0.20 -0.74 -7.10
CA LYS A 4 0.16 0.63 -6.69
C LYS A 4 -0.14 0.80 -5.20
N LEU A 5 0.88 1.10 -4.42
CA LEU A 5 0.78 1.52 -3.03
C LEU A 5 0.58 3.03 -2.99
N ARG A 6 -0.48 3.49 -2.33
CA ARG A 6 -0.72 4.91 -2.11
C ARG A 6 -0.04 5.36 -0.81
N ALA A 7 0.99 6.18 -0.95
CA ALA A 7 1.69 6.81 0.17
C ALA A 7 1.22 8.28 0.25
N SER A 8 0.33 8.62 1.19
CA SER A 8 -0.41 9.88 1.11
C SER A 8 0.03 10.95 2.12
N LYS A 9 0.51 12.06 1.55
CA LYS A 9 -0.05 13.41 1.69
C LYS A 9 -0.04 14.12 0.31
N ASP A 10 0.83 13.66 -0.59
CA ASP A 10 1.08 14.23 -1.94
C ASP A 10 0.63 13.35 -3.12
N ASN A 11 -0.24 12.36 -2.89
CA ASN A 11 -0.76 11.45 -3.94
C ASN A 11 0.34 10.66 -4.69
N HIS A 12 1.43 10.32 -4.00
CA HIS A 12 2.54 9.57 -4.59
C HIS A 12 2.21 8.06 -4.61
N ASP A 13 1.87 7.55 -5.79
CA ASP A 13 1.67 6.11 -6.00
C ASP A 13 3.03 5.44 -6.24
N VAL A 14 3.35 4.42 -5.44
CA VAL A 14 4.57 3.59 -5.58
C VAL A 14 4.19 2.26 -6.22
N VAL A 15 4.86 1.89 -7.31
CA VAL A 15 4.67 0.56 -7.91
C VAL A 15 5.37 -0.48 -7.05
N VAL A 16 4.63 -1.53 -6.65
CA VAL A 16 5.14 -2.63 -5.81
C VAL A 16 4.85 -3.97 -6.48
N LYS A 17 5.70 -4.97 -6.26
CA LYS A 17 5.55 -6.30 -6.88
C LYS A 17 4.89 -7.31 -5.94
N ASN A 18 5.04 -7.12 -4.64
CA ASN A 18 4.52 -8.02 -3.61
C ASN A 18 4.23 -7.28 -2.30
N TRP A 19 3.63 -8.00 -1.35
CA TRP A 19 3.23 -7.44 -0.05
C TRP A 19 4.41 -7.00 0.82
N SER A 20 5.53 -7.72 0.77
CA SER A 20 6.73 -7.37 1.53
C SER A 20 7.31 -6.04 1.06
N GLU A 21 7.36 -5.82 -0.25
CA GLU A 21 7.80 -4.56 -0.85
C GLU A 21 6.83 -3.42 -0.50
N ALA A 22 5.52 -3.67 -0.51
CA ALA A 22 4.53 -2.68 -0.08
C ALA A 22 4.71 -2.28 1.40
N SER A 23 4.94 -3.25 2.28
CA SER A 23 5.22 -3.02 3.71
C SER A 23 6.49 -2.19 3.93
N LEU A 24 7.56 -2.53 3.19
CA LEU A 24 8.83 -1.81 3.29
C LEU A 24 8.70 -0.38 2.76
N ALA A 25 8.17 -0.22 1.54
CA ALA A 25 8.00 1.07 0.90
C ALA A 25 7.13 2.02 1.72
N PHE A 26 6.06 1.51 2.34
CA PHE A 26 5.20 2.32 3.20
C PHE A 26 5.93 2.78 4.46
N ARG A 27 6.61 1.87 5.17
CA ARG A 27 7.36 2.24 6.39
C ARG A 27 8.51 3.19 6.11
N GLU A 28 9.21 3.01 5.00
CA GLU A 28 10.24 3.96 4.58
C GLU A 28 9.65 5.33 4.32
N TRP A 29 8.54 5.42 3.60
CA TRP A 29 7.87 6.68 3.34
C TRP A 29 7.40 7.35 4.65
N VAL A 30 6.78 6.60 5.57
CA VAL A 30 6.40 7.10 6.89
C VAL A 30 7.61 7.65 7.66
N SER A 31 8.70 6.89 7.69
CA SER A 31 9.93 7.27 8.39
C SER A 31 10.62 8.48 7.78
N ARG A 32 10.66 8.59 6.44
CA ARG A 32 11.29 9.72 5.73
C ARG A 32 10.54 11.04 5.95
N ASN A 33 9.23 10.96 6.16
CA ASN A 33 8.38 12.12 6.39
C ASN A 33 8.09 12.38 7.87
N CYS A 34 8.68 11.60 8.79
CA CYS A 34 8.49 11.71 10.24
C CYS A 34 7.01 11.68 10.66
N TYR A 35 6.15 10.94 9.96
CA TYR A 35 4.74 10.86 10.30
C TYR A 35 4.50 9.94 11.49
N GLY A 36 3.67 10.38 12.44
CA GLY A 36 3.04 9.52 13.43
C GLY A 36 1.82 8.81 12.84
N ALA A 37 1.33 7.78 13.53
CA ALA A 37 0.15 7.03 13.10
C ALA A 37 -1.10 7.93 12.94
N SER A 38 -1.22 8.97 13.75
CA SER A 38 -2.31 9.96 13.71
C SER A 38 -2.19 11.00 12.59
N ASP A 39 -1.01 11.12 11.95
CA ASP A 39 -0.74 12.09 10.90
C ASP A 39 -1.04 11.54 9.49
N LEU A 40 -1.32 10.24 9.40
CA LEU A 40 -1.63 9.57 8.14
C LEU A 40 -2.98 10.02 7.61
N THR A 41 -3.00 10.57 6.39
CA THR A 41 -4.25 10.93 5.74
C THR A 41 -5.07 9.70 5.35
N ARG A 42 -6.38 9.88 5.21
CA ARG A 42 -7.30 8.81 4.79
C ARG A 42 -6.85 8.19 3.47
N GLY A 43 -6.62 6.87 3.47
CA GLY A 43 -6.14 6.12 2.30
C GLY A 43 -4.63 5.94 2.22
N ALA A 44 -3.85 6.46 3.18
CA ALA A 44 -2.44 6.11 3.32
C ALA A 44 -2.30 4.59 3.52
N GLY A 45 -1.44 3.96 2.73
CA GLY A 45 -1.20 2.52 2.82
C GLY A 45 -2.19 1.68 2.01
N ASP A 46 -3.17 2.28 1.34
CA ASP A 46 -4.04 1.53 0.43
C ASP A 46 -3.25 1.01 -0.77
N ILE A 47 -3.44 -0.28 -1.07
CA ILE A 47 -2.91 -0.91 -2.26
C ILE A 47 -4.05 -1.05 -3.26
N VAL A 48 -3.85 -0.48 -4.45
CA VAL A 48 -4.83 -0.44 -5.52
C VAL A 48 -4.31 -1.23 -6.71
N ALA A 49 -5.17 -2.07 -7.29
CA ALA A 49 -4.95 -2.76 -8.55
C ALA A 49 -6.18 -2.55 -9.45
N MET A 50 -5.97 -2.23 -10.73
CA MET A 50 -7.07 -1.95 -11.67
C MET A 50 -8.09 -0.91 -11.16
N GLY A 51 -7.64 0.09 -10.41
CA GLY A 51 -8.50 1.13 -9.83
C GLY A 51 -9.32 0.70 -8.61
N LYS A 52 -9.20 -0.56 -8.15
CA LYS A 52 -9.86 -1.08 -6.94
C LYS A 52 -8.86 -1.30 -5.81
N LYS A 53 -9.26 -1.00 -4.57
CA LYS A 53 -8.47 -1.33 -3.38
C LYS A 53 -8.46 -2.84 -3.20
N VAL A 54 -7.27 -3.43 -3.10
CA VAL A 54 -7.05 -4.88 -2.93
C VAL A 54 -6.44 -5.24 -1.58
N ALA A 55 -5.71 -4.30 -0.98
CA ALA A 55 -5.11 -4.49 0.34
C ALA A 55 -4.85 -3.13 1.01
N HIS A 56 -4.43 -3.17 2.27
CA HIS A 56 -4.05 -2.00 3.07
C HIS A 56 -2.84 -2.33 3.94
N VAL A 57 -1.83 -1.46 3.93
CA VAL A 57 -0.66 -1.53 4.81
C VAL A 57 -0.91 -0.60 6.00
N SER A 58 -1.02 -1.17 7.20
CA SER A 58 -1.11 -0.37 8.42
C SER A 58 0.25 0.24 8.78
N TYR A 59 0.24 1.29 9.61
CA TYR A 59 1.43 2.03 10.05
C TYR A 59 2.61 1.14 10.50
N ASN A 60 2.32 0.04 11.20
CA ASN A 60 3.33 -0.93 11.66
C ASN A 60 3.87 -1.87 10.57
N GLY A 61 3.48 -1.69 9.31
CA GLY A 61 3.87 -2.53 8.17
C GLY A 61 3.08 -3.81 8.01
N ARG A 62 2.04 -4.07 8.83
CA ARG A 62 1.15 -5.23 8.61
C ARG A 62 0.27 -4.99 7.39
N VAL A 63 0.18 -5.99 6.52
CA VAL A 63 -0.67 -5.95 5.33
C VAL A 63 -1.98 -6.66 5.61
N TRP A 64 -3.09 -5.97 5.38
CA TRP A 64 -4.46 -6.45 5.48
C TRP A 64 -4.99 -6.62 4.07
N VAL A 65 -5.12 -7.87 3.63
CA VAL A 65 -5.69 -8.20 2.33
C VAL A 65 -7.21 -8.25 2.50
N GLY A 66 -7.95 -7.54 1.64
CA GLY A 66 -9.42 -7.66 1.61
C GLY A 66 -9.85 -9.04 1.11
N GLU A 67 -11.14 -9.36 1.22
CA GLU A 67 -11.68 -10.61 0.67
C GLU A 67 -11.28 -10.77 -0.82
N GLU A 68 -10.78 -11.97 -1.10
CA GLU A 68 -10.05 -12.43 -2.28
C GLU A 68 -10.31 -11.66 -3.57
N VAL A 69 -9.29 -10.94 -4.02
CA VAL A 69 -9.04 -10.89 -5.47
C VAL A 69 -8.24 -12.15 -5.78
N VAL A 70 -8.92 -13.22 -6.21
CA VAL A 70 -8.26 -14.41 -6.76
C VAL A 70 -7.59 -13.97 -8.05
N PHE A 71 -6.25 -13.91 -8.04
CA PHE A 71 -5.48 -13.56 -9.23
C PHE A 71 -5.17 -14.86 -9.99
N GLU A 72 -5.94 -15.16 -11.03
CA GLU A 72 -5.54 -16.16 -12.00
C GLU A 72 -4.26 -15.69 -12.69
N VAL A 73 -3.16 -16.41 -12.45
CA VAL A 73 -1.94 -16.28 -13.23
C VAL A 73 -2.23 -16.90 -14.59
N GLN A 74 -2.48 -16.09 -15.61
CA GLN A 74 -2.38 -16.57 -16.99
C GLN A 74 -0.91 -16.88 -17.26
N LEU A 75 -0.59 -18.17 -17.26
CA LEU A 75 0.67 -18.77 -17.71
C LEU A 75 0.86 -18.55 -19.22
#